data_AF-A0A5K1FW06-F1
#
_entry.id   AF-A0A5K1FW06-F1
#
_cell.length_a   1.000
_cell.length_b   1.000
_cell.length_c   1.000
_cell.angle_alpha   90.00
_cell.angle_beta   90.00
_cell.angle_gamma   90.00
#
_symmetry.space_group_name_H-M   'P 1'
#
loop_
_entity.id
_entity.type
_entity.pdbx_description
1 polymer ?
#
loop_
_entity_poly.entity_id
_entity_poly.type
_entity_poly.pdbx_seq_one_letter_code
_entity_poly.pdbx_strand_id
1 'polypeptide(L)'
;FEVTRQIRQLENQANEQIRNELTLHTGVRKVQWHLPILAMTADLIQATYEECLKCGMNGYVSKPFEKQQLYQAVAKFFEAKPIQDS
;
A
#
# COMPACT_ATOMS: atom_id res chain seq x y z
N PHE A 1 -11.14 -10.02 -1.18
CA PHE A 1 -9.71 -10.19 -1.53
C PHE A 1 -9.40 -10.04 -3.02
N GLU A 2 -10.31 -10.40 -3.94
CA GLU A 2 -10.08 -10.32 -5.39
C GLU A 2 -9.72 -8.91 -5.90
N VAL A 3 -10.45 -7.89 -5.44
CA VAL A 3 -10.17 -6.48 -5.80
C VAL A 3 -8.73 -6.08 -5.46
N THR A 4 -8.20 -6.50 -4.30
CA THR A 4 -6.80 -6.26 -3.94
C THR A 4 -5.84 -6.88 -4.94
N ARG A 5 -6.11 -8.11 -5.39
CA ARG A 5 -5.28 -8.79 -6.39
C ARG A 5 -5.30 -8.04 -7.72
N GLN A 6 -6.45 -7.55 -8.15
CA GLN A 6 -6.58 -6.74 -9.36
C GLN A 6 -5.79 -5.42 -9.25
N ILE A 7 -5.89 -4.71 -8.13
CA ILE A 7 -5.10 -3.49 -7.89
C ILE A 7 -3.60 -3.80 -7.98
N ARG A 8 -3.13 -4.89 -7.36
CA ARG A 8 -1.71 -5.28 -7.42
C ARG A 8 -1.25 -5.72 -8.80
N GLN A 9 -2.12 -6.37 -9.58
CA GLN A 9 -1.82 -6.69 -10.97
C GLN A 9 -1.61 -5.41 -11.79
N LEU A 10 -2.50 -4.42 -11.65
CA LEU A 10 -2.38 -3.13 -12.34
C LEU A 10 -1.13 -2.36 -11.90
N GLU A 11 -0.84 -2.35 -10.60
CA GLU A 11 0.39 -1.74 -10.04
C GLU A 11 1.65 -2.39 -10.63
N ASN A 12 1.69 -3.72 -10.73
CA ASN A 12 2.82 -4.44 -11.31
C ASN A 12 2.99 -4.11 -12.80
N GLN A 13 1.89 -4.10 -13.57
CA GLN A 13 1.93 -3.76 -14.99
C GLN A 13 2.47 -2.34 -15.23
N ALA A 14 1.99 -1.36 -14.46
CA ALA A 14 2.47 0.02 -14.55
C ALA A 14 3.97 0.12 -14.21
N ASN A 15 4.41 -0.59 -13.17
CA ASN A 15 5.83 -0.63 -12.77
C ASN A 15 6.73 -1.32 -13.78
N GLU A 16 6.23 -2.36 -14.48
CA GLU A 16 6.95 -3.02 -15.56
C GLU A 16 7.11 -2.10 -16.78
N GLN A 17 6.05 -1.39 -17.17
CA GLN A 17 6.09 -0.41 -18.27
C GLN A 17 7.15 0.67 -18.00
N ILE A 18 7.12 1.28 -16.81
CA ILE A 18 8.10 2.31 -16.42
C ILE A 18 9.52 1.76 -16.43
N ARG A 19 9.73 0.53 -15.92
CA ARG A 19 11.05 -0.09 -15.92
C ARG A 19 11.60 -0.28 -17.34
N ASN A 20 10.75 -0.71 -18.27
CA ASN A 20 11.15 -0.93 -19.66
C ASN A 20 11.48 0.40 -20.37
N GLU A 21 10.73 1.47 -20.08
CA GLU A 21 10.96 2.81 -20.63
C GLU A 21 12.24 3.48 -20.05
N LEU A 22 12.54 3.26 -18.77
CA LEU A 22 13.70 3.88 -18.09
C LEU A 22 15.06 3.31 -18.51
N THR A 23 15.09 2.20 -19.25
CA THR A 23 16.33 1.57 -19.75
C THR A 23 17.06 2.43 -20.79
N LEU A 24 16.48 3.55 -21.24
CA LEU A 24 16.99 4.38 -22.33
C LEU A 24 17.70 5.68 -21.88
N HIS A 25 17.47 6.19 -20.67
CA HIS A 25 18.02 7.50 -20.26
C HIS A 25 18.42 7.58 -18.76
N THR A 26 19.73 7.63 -18.53
CA THR A 26 20.46 8.32 -17.44
C THR A 26 19.73 8.68 -16.13
N GLY A 27 20.14 8.07 -15.01
CA GLY A 27 20.22 8.72 -13.68
C GLY A 27 18.92 9.18 -12.99
N VAL A 28 17.74 8.95 -13.56
CA VAL A 28 16.46 9.35 -12.93
C VAL A 28 16.12 8.41 -11.76
N ARG A 29 15.67 8.98 -10.64
CA ARG A 29 15.13 8.23 -9.48
C ARG A 29 14.18 7.15 -9.99
N LYS A 30 14.40 5.89 -9.61
CA LYS A 30 13.52 4.77 -9.94
C LYS A 30 12.13 5.05 -9.34
N VAL A 31 11.21 5.55 -10.16
CA VAL A 31 9.82 5.77 -9.77
C VAL A 31 9.15 4.41 -9.80
N GLN A 32 8.75 3.92 -8.62
CA GLN A 32 7.93 2.73 -8.47
C GLN A 32 6.60 3.16 -7.85
N TRP A 33 5.51 2.87 -8.56
CA TRP A 33 4.16 3.05 -8.04
C TRP A 33 3.88 2.01 -6.99
N HIS A 34 3.42 2.47 -5.83
CA HIS A 34 2.87 1.62 -4.80
C HIS A 34 1.70 2.30 -4.13
N LEU A 35 0.48 1.78 -4.35
CA LEU A 35 -0.74 2.32 -3.77
C LEU A 35 -1.02 1.59 -2.44
N PRO A 36 -1.05 2.29 -1.29
CA PRO A 36 -1.38 1.66 -0.02
C PRO A 36 -2.83 1.15 0.02
N ILE A 37 -3.03 -0.11 0.41
CA ILE A 37 -4.34 -0.74 0.57
C ILE A 37 -4.53 -1.13 2.04
N LEU A 38 -5.51 -0.51 2.70
CA LEU A 38 -5.87 -0.78 4.10
C LEU A 38 -7.22 -1.52 4.15
N ALA A 39 -7.23 -2.73 4.73
CA ALA A 39 -8.48 -3.44 5.01
C ALA A 39 -9.23 -2.82 6.19
N MET A 40 -10.56 -2.80 6.10
CA MET A 40 -11.43 -2.52 7.25
C MET A 40 -12.39 -3.71 7.43
N THR A 41 -12.20 -4.51 8.47
CA THR A 41 -12.94 -5.78 8.66
C THR A 41 -13.83 -5.73 9.89
N ALA A 42 -15.05 -6.26 9.84
CA ALA A 42 -15.88 -6.45 11.05
C ALA A 42 -15.46 -7.68 11.87
N ASP A 43 -14.69 -8.60 11.27
CA ASP A 43 -14.30 -9.86 11.87
C ASP A 43 -12.83 -9.87 12.27
N LEU A 44 -12.55 -10.31 13.50
CA LEU A 44 -11.20 -10.48 14.09
C LEU A 44 -10.60 -11.88 13.84
N ILE A 45 -11.14 -12.63 12.89
CA ILE A 45 -10.65 -13.99 12.64
C ILE A 45 -9.23 -13.89 12.07
N GLN A 46 -8.26 -14.45 12.78
CA GLN A 46 -6.83 -14.39 12.41
C GLN A 46 -6.58 -14.91 10.99
N ALA A 47 -7.35 -15.92 10.54
CA ALA A 47 -7.30 -16.42 9.16
C ALA A 47 -7.61 -15.31 8.13
N THR A 48 -8.56 -14.42 8.42
CA THR A 48 -8.90 -13.26 7.58
C THR A 48 -7.76 -12.25 7.52
N TYR A 49 -7.05 -12.03 8.64
CA TYR A 49 -5.88 -11.15 8.67
C TYR A 49 -4.73 -11.68 7.82
N GLU A 50 -4.38 -12.96 7.97
CA GLU A 50 -3.33 -13.58 7.17
C GLU A 50 -3.68 -13.59 5.69
N GLU A 51 -4.95 -13.82 5.35
CA GLU A 51 -5.41 -13.77 3.97
C GLU A 51 -5.36 -12.35 3.37
N CYS A 52 -5.74 -11.33 4.14
CA CYS A 52 -5.58 -9.91 3.76
C CYS A 52 -4.12 -9.59 3.36
N LEU A 53 -3.16 -10.06 4.16
CA LEU A 53 -1.75 -9.82 3.88
C LEU A 53 -1.27 -10.62 2.67
N LYS A 54 -1.67 -11.90 2.57
CA LYS A 54 -1.31 -12.78 1.43
C LYS A 54 -1.85 -12.27 0.10
N CYS A 55 -2.97 -11.54 0.08
CA CYS A 55 -3.48 -10.94 -1.15
C CYS A 55 -2.84 -9.59 -1.51
N GLY A 56 -1.92 -9.09 -0.67
CA GLY A 56 -1.11 -7.90 -0.94
C GLY A 56 -1.65 -6.61 -0.34
N MET A 57 -2.49 -6.65 0.71
CA MET A 57 -2.83 -5.45 1.48
C MET A 57 -1.65 -5.01 2.35
N ASN A 58 -1.55 -3.70 2.63
CA ASN A 58 -0.47 -3.13 3.44
C ASN A 58 -0.80 -3.07 4.93
N GLY A 59 -2.08 -3.19 5.29
CA GLY A 59 -2.52 -3.20 6.67
C GLY A 59 -4.01 -3.45 6.79
N TYR A 60 -4.48 -3.39 8.03
CA TYR A 60 -5.89 -3.54 8.35
C TYR A 60 -6.27 -2.75 9.61
N VAL A 61 -7.58 -2.56 9.80
CA VAL A 61 -8.21 -2.08 11.02
C VAL A 61 -9.52 -2.84 11.23
N SER A 62 -9.82 -3.25 12.47
CA SER A 62 -11.05 -3.98 12.80
C SER A 62 -12.16 -3.03 13.23
N LYS A 63 -13.38 -3.25 12.74
CA LYS A 63 -14.59 -2.51 13.09
C LYS A 63 -15.27 -3.18 14.30
N PRO A 64 -15.85 -2.39 15.23
CA PRO A 64 -15.79 -0.93 15.27
C PRO A 64 -14.37 -0.44 15.66
N PHE A 65 -13.95 0.67 15.06
CA PHE A 65 -12.68 1.34 15.42
C PHE A 65 -12.93 2.80 15.76
N GLU A 66 -12.07 3.32 16.62
CA GLU A 66 -12.00 4.75 16.91
C GLU A 66 -11.28 5.49 15.77
N LYS A 67 -11.61 6.78 15.56
CA LYS A 67 -10.97 7.61 14.54
C LYS A 67 -9.44 7.60 14.66
N GLN A 68 -8.93 7.65 15.89
CA GLN A 68 -7.50 7.63 16.16
C GLN A 68 -6.82 6.33 15.68
N GLN A 69 -7.49 5.19 15.83
CA GLN A 69 -6.96 3.90 15.37
C GLN A 69 -6.85 3.85 13.84
N LEU A 70 -7.87 4.36 13.14
CA LEU A 70 -7.83 4.49 11.68
C LEU A 70 -6.70 5.44 11.24
N TYR A 71 -6.58 6.61 11.87
CA TYR A 71 -5.52 7.56 11.52
C TYR A 71 -4.13 6.99 11.76
N GLN A 72 -3.92 6.28 12.87
CA GLN A 72 -2.65 5.60 13.14
C GLN A 72 -2.34 4.51 12.11
N ALA A 73 -3.34 3.74 11.66
CA ALA A 73 -3.15 2.73 10.63
C ALA A 73 -2.77 3.37 9.29
N VAL A 74 -3.44 4.46 8.91
CA VAL A 74 -3.20 5.21 7.67
C VAL A 74 -1.87 5.95 7.70
N ALA A 75 -1.49 6.56 8.82
CA ALA A 75 -0.25 7.33 8.97
C ALA A 75 1.01 6.51 8.66
N LYS A 76 0.97 5.18 8.86
CA LYS A 76 2.08 4.27 8.53
C LYS A 76 2.44 4.25 7.05
N PHE A 77 1.56 4.72 6.16
CA PHE A 77 1.78 4.72 4.72
C PHE A 77 2.29 6.05 4.16
N PHE A 78 2.43 7.07 5.00
CA PHE A 78 2.99 8.35 4.59
C PHE A 78 4.42 8.45 5.10
N GLU A 79 5.36 8.79 4.22
CA GLU A 79 6.70 9.17 4.65
C GLU A 79 6.61 10.50 5.40
N ALA A 80 7.29 10.60 6.55
CA ALA A 80 7.48 11.89 7.20
C ALA A 80 8.29 12.77 6.24
N LYS A 81 7.72 13.94 5.88
CA LYS A 81 8.51 14.96 5.19
C LYS A 81 9.70 15.26 6.12
N PRO A 82 10.96 15.10 5.68
CA PRO A 82 12.08 15.50 6.52
C PRO A 82 11.87 16.97 6.86
N ILE A 83 11.85 17.27 8.16
CA ILE A 83 11.79 18.64 8.65
C ILE A 83 13.08 19.28 8.13
N GLN A 84 12.96 20.13 7.11
CA GLN A 84 14.06 21.01 6.73
C GLN A 84 14.06 22.11 7.77
N ASP A 85 14.87 21.94 8.81
CA ASP A 85 15.22 23.03 9.72
C ASP A 85 15.91 24.11 8.87
N SER A 86 15.24 25.26 8.73
CA SER A 86 15.72 26.48 8.10
C SER A 86 16.61 27.28 9.03
#